data_AF-A0A3C1FPS9-F1
#
_entry.id   AF-A0A3C1FPS9-F1
#
_cell.length_a   1.000
_cell.length_b   1.000
_cell.length_c   1.000
_cell.angle_alpha   90.00
_cell.angle_beta   90.00
_cell.angle_gamma   90.00
#
_symmetry.space_group_name_H-M   'P 1'
#
loop_
_entity.id
_entity.type
_entity.pdbx_description
1 polymer ?
#
loop_
_entity_poly.entity_id
_entity_poly.type
_entity_poly.pdbx_seq_one_letter_code
_entity_poly.pdbx_strand_id
1 'polypeptide(L)' 'MSISPKIAKDQTVRLADNPNEMILEFDENRILPELYGEHDRHLAIIEDRLGVACVPRGNRLLITGPHDARVT' A
#
# COMPACT_ATOMS: atom_id res chain seq x y z
N MET A 1 -28.75 -8.45 6.60
CA MET A 1 -27.72 -8.89 5.64
C MET A 1 -26.57 -7.89 5.74
N SER A 2 -25.68 -8.10 6.73
CA SER A 2 -24.61 -7.16 7.04
C SER A 2 -23.40 -7.51 6.19
N ILE A 3 -23.08 -6.66 5.23
CA ILE A 3 -21.89 -6.78 4.41
C ILE A 3 -20.77 -6.07 5.20
N SER A 4 -20.10 -6.83 6.06
CA SER A 4 -18.86 -6.35 6.66
C SER A 4 -17.80 -6.29 5.56
N PRO A 5 -17.09 -5.16 5.38
CA PRO A 5 -15.90 -5.14 4.54
C PRO A 5 -14.89 -6.09 5.19
N LYS A 6 -14.61 -7.22 4.53
CA LYS A 6 -13.51 -8.10 4.92
C LYS A 6 -12.22 -7.47 4.42
N ILE A 7 -11.66 -6.57 5.23
CA ILE A 7 -10.26 -6.19 5.08
C ILE A 7 -9.48 -7.46 5.43
N ALA A 8 -8.77 -8.01 4.44
CA ALA A 8 -8.03 -9.26 4.55
C ALA A 8 -7.12 -9.23 5.79
N LYS A 9 -7.21 -10.28 6.60
CA LYS A 9 -6.67 -10.34 7.97
C LYS A 9 -5.14 -10.49 8.07
N ASP A 10 -4.39 -10.41 6.97
CA ASP A 10 -2.96 -10.73 6.98
C ASP A 10 -2.14 -9.84 6.01
N GLN A 11 -2.34 -8.52 6.04
CA GLN A 11 -1.34 -7.63 5.42
C GLN A 11 -0.14 -7.52 6.36
N THR A 12 0.87 -8.35 6.14
CA THR A 12 2.13 -8.29 6.88
C THR A 12 2.95 -7.10 6.39
N VAL A 13 2.91 -6.00 7.15
CA VAL A 13 3.80 -4.86 6.95
C VAL A 13 5.20 -5.27 7.33
N ARG A 14 6.10 -5.42 6.36
CA ARG A 14 7.54 -5.63 6.63
C ARG A 14 8.25 -4.29 6.58
N LEU A 15 8.85 -3.91 7.71
CA LEU A 15 9.81 -2.81 7.77
C LEU A 15 11.05 -3.26 7.00
N ALA A 16 11.42 -2.54 5.95
CA ALA A 16 12.70 -2.77 5.28
C ALA A 16 13.85 -2.30 6.19
N ASP A 17 15.09 -2.73 5.90
CA ASP A 17 16.29 -2.31 6.65
C ASP A 17 16.51 -0.78 6.67
N ASN A 18 15.78 -0.06 5.80
CA ASN A 18 15.67 1.38 5.79
C ASN A 18 14.38 1.84 6.52
N PRO A 19 14.48 2.68 7.57
CA PRO A 19 13.32 3.15 8.33
C PRO A 19 12.32 3.96 7.50
N ASN A 20 12.70 4.40 6.30
CA ASN A 20 11.85 5.15 5.38
C ASN A 20 11.14 4.26 4.34
N GLU A 21 11.33 2.95 4.40
CA GLU A 21 10.78 2.00 3.43
C GLU A 21 9.84 1.00 4.11
N MET A 22 8.71 0.75 3.45
CA MET A 22 7.66 -0.15 3.93
C MET A 22 7.21 -1.02 2.76
N ILE A 23 7.09 -2.33 2.99
CA ILE A 23 6.61 -3.28 1.99
C ILE A 23 5.25 -3.81 2.44
N LEU A 24 4.26 -3.65 1.55
CA LEU A 24 2.96 -4.29 1.66
C LEU A 24 2.93 -5.50 0.72
N GLU A 25 2.67 -6.68 1.28
CA GLU A 25 2.37 -7.89 0.50
C GLU A 25 0.87 -8.10 0.37
N PHE A 26 0.45 -8.46 -0.83
CA PHE A 26 -0.93 -8.82 -1.14
C PHE A 26 -0.98 -10.29 -1.55
N ASP A 27 -1.89 -11.04 -0.93
CA ASP A 27 -2.11 -12.45 -1.26
C ASP A 27 -2.77 -12.65 -2.62
N GLU A 28 -3.59 -11.68 -3.05
CA GLU A 28 -4.43 -11.81 -4.25
C GLU A 28 -4.13 -10.71 -5.26
N ASN A 29 -3.41 -11.02 -6.35
CA ASN A 29 -3.04 -10.01 -7.34
C ASN A 29 -4.22 -9.35 -8.06
N ARG A 30 -5.42 -9.94 -7.96
CA ARG A 30 -6.65 -9.46 -8.60
C ARG A 30 -7.16 -8.15 -7.98
N ILE A 31 -6.81 -7.86 -6.72
CA ILE A 31 -7.23 -6.61 -6.05
C ILE A 31 -6.32 -5.42 -6.39
N LEU A 32 -5.10 -5.67 -6.91
CA LEU A 32 -4.12 -4.62 -7.18
C LEU A 32 -4.58 -3.58 -8.21
N PRO A 33 -5.23 -3.95 -9.34
CA PRO A 33 -5.71 -2.96 -10.30
C PRO A 33 -6.79 -2.04 -9.71
N GLU A 34 -7.65 -2.57 -8.84
CA GLU A 34 -8.68 -1.78 -8.15
C GLU A 34 -8.06 -0.86 -7.08
N LEU A 35 -7.07 -1.38 -6.34
CA LEU A 35 -6.33 -0.62 -5.34
C LEU A 35 -5.57 0.55 -5.99
N TYR A 36 -4.84 0.31 -7.07
CA TYR A 36 -4.05 1.35 -7.75
C TYR A 36 -4.95 2.35 -8.49
N GLY A 37 -6.13 1.91 -8.92
CA GLY A 37 -7.05 2.70 -9.72
C GLY A 37 -6.59 2.81 -11.19
N GLU A 38 -7.41 3.46 -12.01
CA GLU A 38 -7.06 3.69 -13.41
C GLU A 38 -5.75 4.47 -13.53
N HIS A 39 -4.77 3.90 -14.24
CA HIS A 39 -3.45 4.51 -14.42
C HIS A 39 -2.80 4.96 -13.11
N ASP A 40 -2.95 4.15 -12.05
CA ASP A 40 -2.34 4.40 -10.73
C ASP A 40 -2.86 5.68 -10.04
N ARG A 41 -4.03 6.20 -10.43
CA ARG A 41 -4.61 7.44 -9.88
C ARG A 41 -4.75 7.41 -8.35
N HIS A 42 -5.08 6.27 -7.75
CA HIS A 42 -5.18 6.17 -6.30
C HIS A 42 -3.80 6.24 -5.64
N LEU A 43 -2.77 5.64 -6.26
CA LEU A 43 -1.41 5.76 -5.75
C LEU A 43 -0.94 7.21 -5.80
N ALA A 44 -1.15 7.92 -6.92
CA ALA A 44 -0.79 9.33 -7.05
C ALA A 44 -1.44 10.22 -5.97
N ILE A 45 -2.69 9.93 -5.59
CA ILE A 45 -3.37 10.64 -4.50
C ILE A 45 -2.71 10.35 -3.14
N ILE A 46 -2.31 9.10 -2.87
CA ILE A 46 -1.63 8.71 -1.63
C ILE A 46 -0.25 9.36 -1.56
N GLU A 47 0.50 9.33 -2.66
CA GLU A 47 1.82 9.96 -2.80
C GLU A 47 1.76 11.46 -2.52
N ASP A 48 0.82 12.17 -3.15
CA ASP A 48 0.62 13.61 -2.96
C ASP A 48 0.22 13.95 -1.52
N ARG A 49 -0.74 13.21 -0.94
CA ARG A 49 -1.27 13.51 0.40
C ARG A 49 -0.30 13.21 1.53
N LEU A 50 0.50 12.16 1.39
CA LEU A 50 1.40 11.70 2.45
C LEU A 50 2.87 12.07 2.20
N GLY A 51 3.20 12.62 1.03
CA GLY A 51 4.58 12.90 0.64
C GLY A 51 5.43 11.63 0.53
N VAL A 52 4.82 10.53 0.09
CA VAL A 52 5.48 9.22 -0.09
C VAL A 52 5.58 8.88 -1.58
N ALA A 53 6.36 7.87 -1.93
CA ALA A 53 6.38 7.25 -3.25
C ALA A 53 5.93 5.79 -3.15
N CYS A 54 5.13 5.35 -4.12
CA CYS A 54 4.53 4.03 -4.19
C CYS A 54 5.01 3.32 -5.45
N VAL A 55 5.72 2.20 -5.30
CA VAL A 55 6.29 1.43 -6.40
C VAL A 55 5.72 0.02 -6.42
N PRO A 56 4.84 -0.32 -7.39
CA PRO A 56 4.36 -1.68 -7.59
C PRO A 56 5.48 -2.64 -7.99
N ARG A 57 5.54 -3.82 -7.36
CA ARG A 57 6.52 -4.89 -7.60
C ARG A 57 5.87 -6.26 -7.54
N GLY A 58 5.14 -6.63 -8.59
CA GLY A 58 4.40 -7.90 -8.64
C GLY A 58 3.24 -7.89 -7.64
N ASN A 59 3.26 -8.80 -6.66
CA ASN A 59 2.26 -8.85 -5.58
C ASN A 59 2.60 -7.95 -4.38
N ARG A 60 3.59 -7.08 -4.54
CA ARG A 60 4.09 -6.19 -3.48
C ARG A 60 3.95 -4.73 -3.88
N LEU A 61 3.71 -3.89 -2.88
CA LEU A 61 3.81 -2.44 -3.01
C LEU A 61 4.91 -1.93 -2.07
N LEU A 62 5.94 -1.35 -2.65
CA LEU A 62 6.98 -0.65 -1.91
C LEU A 62 6.52 0.79 -1.69
N ILE A 63 6.46 1.23 -0.45
CA ILE A 63 6.19 2.61 -0.06
C ILE A 63 7.47 3.19 0.53
N THR A 64 7.92 4.30 -0.01
CA THR A 64 9.10 5.03 0.49
C THR A 64 8.73 6.45 0.87
N GLY A 65 9.17 6.93 2.03
CA GLY A 65 8.81 8.25 2.50
C GLY A 65 9.22 8.53 3.94
N PRO A 66 8.92 9.73 4.45
CA PRO A 66 9.27 10.11 5.81
C PRO A 66 8.56 9.23 6.85
N HIS A 67 9.24 8.95 7.96
CA HIS A 67 8.71 8.11 9.04
C HIS A 67 7.37 8.62 9.59
N ASP A 68 7.15 9.94 9.55
CA ASP A 68 5.93 10.62 10.02
C ASP A 68 4.69 10.27 9.20
N ALA A 69 4.85 9.81 7.95
CA ALA A 69 3.76 9.33 7.12
C ALA A 69 3.14 8.01 7.64
N ARG A 70 3.75 7.37 8.65
CA ARG A 70 3.25 6.16 9.29
C ARG A 70 2.38 6.53 10.49
N VAL A 71 1.08 6.29 10.40
CA VAL A 71 0.20 6.34 11.58
C VAL A 71 0.39 5.04 12.37
N THR A 72 0.86 5.15 13.61
CA THR A 72 1.00 4.05 14.58
C THR A 72 -0.30 3.84 15.36
#